data_AF-A0A1Y1XSE5-F1
#
_entry.id   AF-A0A1Y1XSE5-F1
#
_cell.length_a   1.000
_cell.length_b   1.000
_cell.length_c   1.000
_cell.angle_alpha   90.00
_cell.angle_beta   90.00
_cell.angle_gamma   90.00
#
_symmetry.space_group_name_H-M   'P 1'
#
loop_
_entity.id
_entity.type
_entity.pdbx_description
1 polymer ?
#
loop_
_entity_poly.entity_id
_entity_poly.type
_entity_poly.pdbx_seq_one_letter_code
_entity_poly.pdbx_strand_id
1 'polypeptide(L)'
;MSLRRTLTNPSSDELNEKLLPPTPTTSATTISNQELNTENTRFSDLVIFEERLKTHKQHLKRERRRIESLFLVLVLAVAYFATAIIFYPSKNETLHLVNKFSLVIAGALSLYVYHSDRRGNENRFVPQCNRVLETYGLQLQDESEELSFSQFVPYSLQLGYEGYKQTLRMRRAIKN
;
A
#
# COMPACT_ATOMS: atom_id res chain seq x y z
N MET A 1 19.05 47.40 41.24
CA MET A 1 20.19 48.19 40.72
C MET A 1 19.82 48.72 39.35
N SER A 2 19.96 50.04 39.19
CA SER A 2 19.61 50.83 38.01
C SER A 2 20.82 51.01 37.09
N LEU A 3 20.52 51.28 35.81
CA LEU A 3 21.17 52.21 34.85
C LEU A 3 21.49 51.52 33.49
N ARG A 4 21.40 52.12 32.30
CA ARG A 4 20.72 53.30 31.70
C ARG A 4 21.25 53.38 30.23
N ARG A 5 20.34 53.50 29.23
CA ARG A 5 20.47 54.20 27.90
C ARG A 5 21.54 53.71 26.89
N THR A 6 21.28 53.69 25.57
CA THR A 6 21.13 54.88 24.70
C THR A 6 20.22 54.71 23.47
N LEU A 7 19.50 55.79 23.16
CA LEU A 7 18.79 56.10 21.91
C LEU A 7 19.76 56.31 20.74
N THR A 8 19.34 55.95 19.52
CA THR A 8 19.49 56.80 18.31
C THR A 8 18.42 56.40 17.27
N ASN A 9 17.49 57.33 17.01
CA ASN A 9 16.64 57.38 15.81
C ASN A 9 17.43 58.08 14.69
N PRO A 10 17.23 57.77 13.40
CA PRO A 10 16.31 58.55 12.56
C PRO A 10 15.66 57.65 11.46
N SER A 11 14.80 58.03 10.53
CA SER A 11 14.03 59.23 10.15
C SER A 11 12.90 58.69 9.24
N SER A 12 11.76 59.35 9.26
CA SER A 12 10.54 59.08 8.48
C SER A 12 10.56 59.67 7.05
N ASP A 13 11.71 59.68 6.36
CA ASP A 13 11.89 60.33 5.05
C ASP A 13 11.98 59.39 3.83
N GLU A 14 12.01 58.06 3.97
CA GLU A 14 11.96 57.12 2.82
C GLU A 14 10.53 56.71 2.41
N LEU A 15 9.52 57.47 2.82
CA LEU A 15 8.12 57.19 2.51
C LEU A 15 7.61 57.84 1.21
N ASN A 16 8.43 58.59 0.46
CA ASN A 16 7.99 59.20 -0.79
C ASN A 16 9.17 59.56 -1.71
N GLU A 17 9.73 58.59 -2.44
CA GLU A 17 10.33 58.94 -3.73
C GLU A 17 9.98 57.91 -4.80
N LYS A 18 9.23 58.43 -5.80
CA LYS A 18 9.07 57.92 -7.17
C LYS A 18 8.17 56.72 -7.41
N LEU A 19 6.90 57.08 -7.57
CA LEU A 19 6.10 56.70 -8.74
C LEU A 19 6.95 56.65 -10.03
N LEU A 20 7.09 55.44 -10.60
CA LEU A 20 7.15 55.18 -12.05
C LEU A 20 6.74 53.70 -12.25
N PRO A 21 5.96 53.36 -13.28
CA PRO A 21 5.42 52.02 -13.45
C PRO A 21 6.49 51.12 -14.09
N PRO A 22 6.80 49.94 -13.53
CA PRO A 22 7.35 48.88 -14.34
C PRO A 22 6.18 48.18 -15.03
N THR A 23 6.16 48.25 -16.36
CA THR A 23 5.60 47.20 -17.19
C THR A 23 6.31 45.88 -16.86
N PRO A 24 5.59 44.77 -16.64
CA PRO A 24 6.11 43.47 -17.03
C PRO A 24 5.06 42.77 -17.88
N THR A 25 5.17 42.97 -19.20
CA THR A 25 4.85 41.91 -20.14
C THR A 25 5.82 40.77 -19.84
N THR A 26 5.33 39.52 -19.75
CA THR A 26 6.07 38.25 -19.56
C THR A 26 6.01 37.66 -18.15
N SER A 27 4.85 37.14 -17.74
CA SER A 27 4.71 36.23 -16.59
C SER A 27 3.68 35.11 -16.79
N ALA A 28 2.98 35.06 -17.93
CA ALA A 28 1.95 34.04 -18.19
C ALA A 28 2.52 32.64 -18.50
N THR A 29 3.72 32.54 -19.08
CA THR A 29 4.27 31.25 -19.55
C THR A 29 4.98 30.46 -18.44
N THR A 30 5.49 31.12 -17.39
CA THR A 30 6.24 30.44 -16.31
C THR A 30 5.30 29.80 -15.28
N ILE A 31 4.15 30.41 -15.02
CA ILE A 31 3.14 29.90 -14.07
C ILE A 31 2.51 28.60 -14.61
N SER A 32 2.19 28.56 -15.91
CA SER A 32 1.66 27.37 -16.59
C SER A 32 2.59 26.16 -16.51
N ASN A 33 3.90 26.35 -16.73
CA ASN A 33 4.87 25.26 -16.67
C ASN A 33 5.08 24.75 -15.23
N GLN A 34 4.94 25.61 -14.22
CA GLN A 34 5.12 25.22 -12.82
C GLN A 34 3.90 24.46 -12.27
N GLU A 35 2.67 24.87 -12.61
CA GLU A 35 1.46 24.10 -12.29
C GLU A 35 1.47 22.72 -12.98
N LEU A 36 1.79 22.65 -14.27
CA LEU A 36 1.84 21.38 -15.01
C LEU A 36 2.91 20.42 -14.46
N ASN A 37 4.05 20.95 -13.99
CA ASN A 37 5.07 20.14 -13.31
C ASN A 37 4.59 19.66 -11.94
N THR A 38 3.87 20.48 -11.19
CA THR A 38 3.32 20.14 -9.87
C THR A 38 2.18 19.11 -9.97
N GLU A 39 1.36 19.20 -11.01
CA GLU A 39 0.34 18.21 -11.31
C GLU A 39 0.97 16.89 -11.76
N ASN A 40 1.96 16.91 -12.65
CA ASN A 40 2.69 15.70 -13.04
C ASN A 40 3.42 15.02 -11.89
N THR A 41 4.00 15.77 -10.94
CA THR A 41 4.62 15.17 -9.74
C THR A 41 3.56 14.60 -8.79
N ARG A 42 2.40 15.24 -8.66
CA ARG A 42 1.28 14.71 -7.87
C ARG A 42 0.70 13.43 -8.47
N PHE A 43 0.54 13.37 -9.78
CA PHE A 43 0.07 12.17 -10.48
C PHE A 43 1.12 11.05 -10.46
N SER A 44 2.42 11.38 -10.53
CA SER A 44 3.48 10.38 -10.42
C SER A 44 3.53 9.76 -9.02
N ASP A 45 3.36 10.55 -7.96
CA ASP A 45 3.32 10.05 -6.58
C ASP A 45 2.10 9.15 -6.35
N LEU A 46 0.94 9.50 -6.93
CA LEU A 46 -0.25 8.64 -6.92
C LEU A 46 0.00 7.27 -7.58
N VAL A 47 0.69 7.26 -8.73
CA VAL A 47 1.05 6.01 -9.43
C VAL A 47 2.07 5.20 -8.62
N ILE A 48 3.06 5.86 -8.03
CA ILE A 48 4.05 5.19 -7.16
C ILE A 48 3.37 4.59 -5.93
N PHE A 49 2.40 5.31 -5.35
CA PHE A 49 1.60 4.81 -4.24
C PHE A 49 0.79 3.58 -4.65
N GLU A 50 0.13 3.62 -5.82
CA GLU A 50 -0.60 2.47 -6.38
C GLU A 50 0.34 1.26 -6.56
N GLU A 51 1.53 1.46 -7.11
CA GLU A 51 2.52 0.38 -7.29
C GLU A 51 3.01 -0.20 -5.96
N ARG A 52 3.24 0.64 -4.94
CA ARG A 52 3.62 0.18 -3.59
C ARG A 52 2.50 -0.63 -2.94
N LEU A 53 1.25 -0.19 -3.10
CA LEU A 53 0.09 -0.87 -2.56
C LEU A 53 -0.12 -2.24 -3.21
N LYS A 54 0.03 -2.32 -4.54
CA LYS A 54 0.02 -3.58 -5.29
C LYS A 54 1.13 -4.51 -4.84
N THR A 55 2.34 -3.99 -4.70
CA THR A 55 3.50 -4.77 -4.25
C THR A 55 3.26 -5.32 -2.85
N HIS A 56 2.78 -4.50 -1.91
CA HIS A 56 2.50 -4.96 -0.55
C HIS A 56 1.43 -6.07 -0.53
N LYS A 57 0.33 -5.90 -1.28
CA LYS A 57 -0.72 -6.93 -1.41
C LYS A 57 -0.18 -8.23 -2.03
N GLN A 58 0.71 -8.16 -3.02
CA GLN A 58 1.33 -9.33 -3.65
C GLN A 58 2.24 -10.09 -2.70
N HIS A 59 3.00 -9.39 -1.87
CA HIS A 59 3.83 -10.01 -0.83
C HIS A 59 2.96 -10.79 0.17
N LEU A 60 1.87 -10.19 0.64
CA LEU A 60 0.89 -10.84 1.50
C LEU A 60 0.28 -12.09 0.85
N LYS A 61 -0.11 -12.01 -0.43
CA LYS A 61 -0.62 -13.19 -1.19
C LYS A 61 0.44 -14.28 -1.33
N ARG A 62 1.73 -13.93 -1.50
CA ARG A 62 2.82 -14.90 -1.66
C ARG A 62 3.10 -15.64 -0.36
N GLU A 63 3.10 -14.94 0.77
CA GLU A 63 3.25 -15.54 2.09
C GLU A 63 2.06 -16.44 2.42
N ARG A 64 0.85 -16.02 2.06
CA ARG A 64 -0.34 -16.86 2.19
C ARG A 64 -0.22 -18.18 1.41
N ARG A 65 0.19 -18.13 0.14
CA ARG A 65 0.37 -19.36 -0.67
C ARG A 65 1.34 -20.35 -0.03
N ARG A 66 2.36 -19.85 0.69
CA ARG A 66 3.27 -20.71 1.46
C ARG A 66 2.53 -21.40 2.59
N ILE A 67 1.74 -20.66 3.38
CA ILE A 67 0.94 -21.23 4.48
C ILE A 67 -0.07 -22.25 3.96
N GLU A 68 -0.76 -21.94 2.87
CA GLU A 68 -1.72 -22.84 2.22
C GLU A 68 -1.05 -24.14 1.75
N SER A 69 0.12 -24.04 1.12
CA SER A 69 0.89 -25.22 0.71
C SER A 69 1.37 -26.05 1.91
N LEU A 70 1.78 -25.41 3.01
CA LEU A 70 2.18 -26.09 4.24
C LEU A 70 0.99 -26.80 4.89
N PHE A 71 -0.20 -26.20 4.86
CA PHE A 71 -1.42 -26.81 5.35
C PHE A 71 -1.78 -28.07 4.53
N LEU A 72 -1.68 -28.00 3.20
CA LEU A 72 -1.91 -29.17 2.34
C LEU A 72 -0.92 -30.30 2.65
N VAL A 73 0.36 -30.00 2.79
CA VAL A 73 1.39 -30.98 3.19
C VAL A 73 1.06 -31.59 4.55
N LEU A 74 0.58 -30.79 5.49
CA LEU A 74 0.22 -31.25 6.82
C LEU A 74 -0.99 -32.21 6.79
N VAL A 75 -2.01 -31.91 5.98
CA VAL A 75 -3.16 -32.80 5.77
C VAL A 75 -2.72 -34.14 5.15
N LEU A 76 -1.82 -34.10 4.17
CA LEU A 76 -1.24 -35.31 3.58
C LEU A 76 -0.45 -36.12 4.60
N ALA A 77 0.32 -35.47 5.47
CA ALA A 77 1.05 -36.12 6.55
C ALA A 77 0.10 -36.84 7.53
N VAL A 78 -1.00 -36.19 7.92
CA VAL A 78 -2.04 -36.81 8.76
C VAL A 78 -2.62 -38.06 8.08
N ALA A 79 -2.97 -37.97 6.79
CA ALA A 79 -3.47 -39.12 6.03
C ALA A 79 -2.45 -40.27 5.93
N TYR A 80 -1.17 -39.93 5.73
CA TYR A 80 -0.07 -40.90 5.73
C TYR A 80 0.08 -41.59 7.08
N PHE A 81 0.11 -40.86 8.19
CA PHE A 81 0.21 -41.47 9.52
C PHE A 81 -1.02 -42.31 9.86
N ALA A 82 -2.22 -41.86 9.46
CA ALA A 82 -3.45 -42.64 9.66
C ALA A 82 -3.39 -43.98 8.91
N THR A 83 -2.99 -43.97 7.64
CA THR A 83 -2.85 -45.20 6.83
C THR A 83 -1.73 -46.10 7.37
N ALA A 84 -0.61 -45.55 7.83
CA ALA A 84 0.48 -46.31 8.44
C ALA A 84 0.04 -47.04 9.72
N ILE A 85 -0.79 -46.41 10.55
CA ILE A 85 -1.33 -47.03 11.79
C ILE A 85 -2.30 -48.17 11.46
N ILE A 86 -3.15 -48.01 10.43
CA ILE A 86 -4.18 -48.99 10.06
C ILE A 86 -3.56 -50.21 9.34
N PHE A 87 -2.66 -50.00 8.39
CA PHE A 87 -2.14 -51.06 7.52
C PHE A 87 -0.90 -51.77 8.06
N TYR A 88 -0.07 -51.09 8.86
CA TYR A 88 1.15 -51.68 9.42
C TYR A 88 1.06 -51.81 10.94
N PRO A 89 0.34 -52.82 11.47
CA PRO A 89 0.49 -53.26 12.84
C PRO A 89 1.89 -53.87 13.03
N SER A 90 2.92 -53.03 13.06
CA SER A 90 4.29 -53.38 13.45
C SER A 90 4.30 -54.00 14.86
N LYS A 91 5.18 -54.98 15.09
CA LYS A 91 5.40 -55.61 16.40
C LYS A 91 6.15 -54.69 17.38
N ASN A 92 6.74 -53.61 16.88
CA ASN A 92 7.49 -52.65 17.68
C ASN A 92 6.52 -51.65 18.30
N GLU A 93 6.18 -51.86 19.58
CA GLU A 93 5.26 -50.98 20.33
C GLU A 93 5.74 -49.52 20.34
N THR A 94 7.05 -49.28 20.36
CA THR A 94 7.64 -47.94 20.33
C THR A 94 7.33 -47.17 19.04
N LEU A 95 7.44 -47.82 17.87
CA LEU A 95 7.12 -47.18 16.58
C LEU A 95 5.63 -46.88 16.45
N HIS A 96 4.77 -47.76 16.96
CA HIS A 96 3.33 -47.51 17.04
C HIS A 96 2.99 -46.33 17.93
N LEU A 97 3.62 -46.25 19.09
CA LEU A 97 3.42 -45.16 20.03
C LEU A 97 3.84 -43.82 19.39
N VAL A 98 5.01 -43.78 18.74
CA VAL A 98 5.50 -42.60 18.03
C VAL A 98 4.57 -42.20 16.89
N ASN A 99 4.08 -43.13 16.07
CA ASN A 99 3.13 -42.82 15.00
C ASN A 99 1.79 -42.29 15.54
N LYS A 100 1.29 -42.83 16.66
CA LYS A 100 0.08 -42.31 17.33
C LYS A 100 0.27 -40.88 17.83
N PHE A 101 1.38 -40.60 18.52
CA PHE A 101 1.70 -39.23 18.95
C PHE A 101 1.90 -38.29 17.76
N SER A 102 2.60 -38.73 16.72
CA SER A 102 2.80 -37.95 15.50
C SER A 102 1.48 -37.59 14.81
N LEU A 103 0.53 -38.53 14.74
CA LEU A 103 -0.81 -38.30 14.21
C LEU A 103 -1.56 -37.24 15.03
N VAL A 104 -1.53 -37.35 16.36
CA VAL A 104 -2.20 -36.38 17.25
C VAL A 104 -1.58 -34.99 17.11
N ILE A 105 -0.25 -34.91 17.06
CA ILE A 105 0.48 -33.64 16.88
C ILE A 105 0.14 -33.02 15.52
N ALA A 106 0.23 -33.78 14.43
CA ALA A 106 -0.08 -33.31 13.08
C ALA A 106 -1.55 -32.88 12.95
N GLY A 107 -2.48 -33.60 13.57
CA GLY A 107 -3.90 -33.23 13.63
C GLY A 107 -4.13 -31.95 14.42
N ALA A 108 -3.50 -31.79 15.59
CA ALA A 108 -3.59 -30.58 16.41
C ALA A 108 -3.00 -29.35 15.69
N LEU A 109 -1.86 -29.51 15.02
CA LEU A 109 -1.28 -28.47 14.15
C LEU A 109 -2.23 -28.11 13.00
N SER A 110 -2.89 -29.09 12.39
CA SER A 110 -3.85 -28.84 11.30
C SER A 110 -5.05 -28.02 11.79
N LEU A 111 -5.59 -28.40 12.95
CA LEU A 111 -6.67 -27.65 13.62
C LEU A 111 -6.24 -26.23 14.02
N TYR A 112 -5.02 -26.08 14.54
CA TYR A 112 -4.47 -24.78 14.88
C TYR A 112 -4.36 -23.88 13.65
N VAL A 113 -3.78 -24.39 12.55
CA VAL A 113 -3.65 -23.63 11.30
C VAL A 113 -5.03 -23.28 10.74
N TYR A 114 -5.97 -24.24 10.68
CA TYR A 114 -7.34 -23.99 10.21
C TYR A 114 -8.05 -22.90 11.03
N HIS A 115 -7.89 -22.92 12.35
CA HIS A 115 -8.51 -21.93 13.21
C HIS A 115 -7.81 -20.56 13.14
N SER A 116 -6.50 -20.54 12.90
CA SER A 116 -5.73 -19.31 12.65
C SER A 116 -6.11 -18.67 11.31
N ASP A 117 -6.33 -19.49 10.27
CA ASP A 117 -6.75 -19.06 8.94
C ASP A 117 -8.19 -18.53 8.96
N ARG A 118 -9.10 -19.20 9.70
CA ARG A 118 -10.45 -18.69 9.96
C ARG A 118 -10.48 -17.33 10.67
N ARG A 119 -9.45 -17.00 11.43
CA ARG A 119 -9.26 -15.68 12.08
C ARG A 119 -8.50 -14.70 11.19
N GLY A 120 -7.83 -15.19 10.14
CA GLY A 120 -7.08 -14.46 9.13
C GLY A 120 -8.02 -13.69 8.23
N ASN A 121 -8.20 -12.41 8.52
CA ASN A 121 -9.08 -11.55 7.74
C ASN A 121 -8.35 -11.04 6.50
N GLU A 122 -8.38 -11.81 5.42
CA GLU A 122 -7.97 -11.32 4.10
C GLU A 122 -8.73 -10.08 3.65
N ASN A 123 -9.99 -9.99 4.07
CA ASN A 123 -10.83 -8.86 3.73
C ASN A 123 -10.61 -7.67 4.66
N ARG A 124 -9.57 -7.65 5.51
CA ARG A 124 -9.25 -6.46 6.32
C ARG A 124 -8.28 -5.51 5.65
N PHE A 125 -7.42 -5.97 4.75
CA PHE A 125 -6.43 -5.12 4.11
C PHE A 125 -7.09 -4.03 3.27
N VAL A 126 -8.08 -4.40 2.46
CA VAL A 126 -8.81 -3.44 1.63
C VAL A 126 -9.54 -2.40 2.47
N PRO A 127 -10.41 -2.74 3.45
CA PRO A 127 -11.08 -1.73 4.26
C PRO A 127 -10.13 -0.95 5.19
N GLN A 128 -9.03 -1.53 5.66
CA GLN A 128 -8.00 -0.78 6.41
C GLN A 128 -7.31 0.26 5.53
N CYS A 129 -6.92 -0.11 4.31
CA CYS A 129 -6.37 0.82 3.34
C CYS A 129 -7.42 1.84 2.90
N ASN A 130 -8.67 1.42 2.68
CA ASN A 130 -9.76 2.30 2.28
C ASN A 130 -10.02 3.38 3.35
N ARG A 131 -9.89 3.05 4.64
CA ARG A 131 -10.04 4.01 5.73
C ARG A 131 -8.97 5.11 5.71
N VAL A 132 -7.75 4.81 5.25
CA VAL A 132 -6.69 5.81 5.09
C VAL A 132 -6.86 6.56 3.77
N LEU A 133 -7.16 5.86 2.69
CA LEU A 133 -7.40 6.40 1.35
C LEU A 133 -8.61 7.34 1.29
N GLU A 134 -9.64 7.09 2.10
CA GLU A 134 -10.83 7.92 2.23
C GLU A 134 -10.48 9.34 2.71
N THR A 135 -9.44 9.48 3.56
CA THR A 135 -8.91 10.80 3.99
C THR A 135 -8.40 11.61 2.79
N TYR A 136 -8.00 10.93 1.71
CA TYR A 136 -7.51 11.53 0.47
C TYR A 136 -8.56 11.49 -0.66
N GLY A 137 -9.79 11.06 -0.39
CA GLY A 137 -10.83 10.89 -1.41
C GLY A 137 -10.55 9.75 -2.39
N LEU A 138 -9.69 8.81 -2.03
CA LEU A 138 -9.31 7.66 -2.86
C LEU A 138 -9.99 6.41 -2.32
N GLN A 139 -10.28 5.45 -3.18
CA GLN A 139 -10.79 4.14 -2.80
C GLN A 139 -10.03 3.04 -3.55
N LEU A 140 -9.77 1.93 -2.86
CA LEU A 140 -9.16 0.76 -3.51
C LEU A 140 -10.28 -0.18 -3.94
N GLN A 141 -10.42 -0.43 -5.24
CA GLN A 141 -11.38 -1.39 -5.74
C GLN A 141 -10.87 -2.81 -5.47
N ASP A 142 -11.70 -3.66 -4.85
CA ASP A 142 -11.32 -5.03 -4.46
C ASP A 142 -11.00 -5.93 -5.67
N GLU A 143 -11.75 -5.77 -6.77
CA GLU A 143 -11.64 -6.60 -7.98
C GLU A 143 -10.53 -6.18 -8.95
N SER A 144 -10.42 -4.88 -9.27
CA SER A 144 -9.49 -4.43 -10.31
C SER A 144 -8.08 -4.18 -9.80
N GLU A 145 -7.87 -4.15 -8.47
CA GLU A 145 -6.63 -3.71 -7.83
C GLU A 145 -6.15 -2.33 -8.30
N GLU A 146 -7.03 -1.57 -8.96
CA GLU A 146 -6.78 -0.23 -9.43
C GLU A 146 -7.30 0.77 -8.40
N LEU A 147 -6.59 1.89 -8.32
CA LEU A 147 -6.96 3.00 -7.46
C LEU A 147 -8.15 3.72 -8.11
N SER A 148 -9.34 3.59 -7.54
CA SER A 148 -10.54 4.31 -7.97
C SER A 148 -10.67 5.58 -7.15
N PHE A 149 -10.98 6.71 -7.78
CA PHE A 149 -11.31 7.90 -7.01
C PHE A 149 -12.68 7.71 -6.34
N SER A 150 -12.78 8.06 -5.06
CA SER A 150 -14.06 8.16 -4.38
C SER A 150 -14.91 9.25 -5.04
N GLN A 151 -16.23 9.16 -4.88
CA GLN A 151 -17.22 10.09 -5.45
C GLN A 151 -16.98 11.57 -5.08
N PHE A 152 -16.10 11.84 -4.11
CA PHE A 152 -15.78 13.18 -3.62
C PHE A 152 -14.62 13.90 -4.32
N VAL A 153 -14.01 13.30 -5.35
CA VAL A 153 -12.87 13.92 -6.06
C VAL A 153 -13.36 14.75 -7.24
N PRO A 154 -12.86 15.99 -7.44
CA PRO A 154 -13.24 16.81 -8.58
C PRO A 154 -12.87 16.12 -9.91
N TYR A 155 -13.82 16.14 -10.85
CA TYR A 155 -13.72 15.47 -12.16
C TYR A 155 -12.47 15.85 -12.97
N SER A 156 -11.95 17.07 -12.79
CA SER A 156 -10.73 17.55 -13.44
C SER A 156 -9.49 16.73 -13.06
N LEU A 157 -9.37 16.30 -11.80
CA LEU A 157 -8.27 15.45 -11.33
C LEU A 157 -8.39 14.03 -11.88
N GLN A 158 -9.61 13.52 -12.00
CA GLN A 158 -9.85 12.19 -12.58
C GLN A 158 -9.41 12.16 -14.04
N LEU A 159 -9.82 13.18 -14.82
CA LEU A 159 -9.46 13.29 -16.23
C LEU A 159 -7.94 13.45 -16.44
N GLY A 160 -7.28 14.26 -15.61
CA GLY A 160 -5.82 14.42 -15.66
C GLY A 160 -5.06 13.13 -15.34
N TYR A 161 -5.52 12.39 -14.32
CA TYR A 161 -4.91 11.12 -13.94
C TYR A 161 -5.12 10.01 -14.98
N GLU A 162 -6.33 9.91 -15.56
CA GLU A 162 -6.64 9.01 -16.68
C GLU A 162 -5.70 9.27 -17.87
N GLY A 163 -5.55 10.54 -18.26
CA GLY A 163 -4.65 10.95 -19.35
C GLY A 163 -3.18 10.62 -19.06
N TYR A 164 -2.74 10.79 -17.81
CA TYR A 164 -1.40 10.40 -17.37
C TYR A 164 -1.19 8.87 -17.43
N LYS A 165 -2.16 8.06 -16.97
CA LYS A 165 -2.11 6.59 -17.07
C LYS A 165 -2.00 6.13 -18.52
N GLN A 166 -2.76 6.72 -19.44
CA GLN A 166 -2.67 6.41 -20.88
C GLN A 166 -1.27 6.71 -21.43
N THR A 167 -0.71 7.86 -21.07
CA THR A 167 0.65 8.25 -21.50
C THR A 167 1.71 7.27 -20.98
N LEU A 168 1.60 6.82 -19.72
CA LEU A 168 2.49 5.80 -19.16
C LEU A 168 2.34 4.43 -19.85
N ARG A 169 1.10 4.01 -20.17
CA ARG A 169 0.84 2.77 -20.91
C ARG A 169 1.50 2.80 -22.29
N MET A 170 1.39 3.92 -23.01
CA MET A 170 2.08 4.10 -24.29
C MET A 170 3.60 4.06 -24.16
N ARG A 171 4.17 4.73 -23.15
CA ARG A 171 5.62 4.69 -22.89
C ARG A 171 6.13 3.28 -22.56
N ARG A 172 5.34 2.48 -21.84
CA ARG A 172 5.65 1.07 -21.56
C ARG A 172 5.55 0.20 -22.81
N ALA A 173 4.56 0.44 -23.66
CA ALA A 173 4.37 -0.30 -24.92
C ALA A 173 5.49 -0.06 -25.94
N ILE A 174 6.12 1.12 -25.94
CA ILE A 174 7.23 1.47 -26.83
C ILE A 174 8.57 0.84 -26.36
N LYS A 175 8.69 0.52 -25.06
CA LYS A 175 9.93 0.03 -24.45
C LYS A 175 10.05 -1.50 -24.46
N ASN A 176 8.96 -2.22 -24.72
CA ASN A 176 8.92 -3.67 -24.90
C ASN A 176 8.97 -4.02 -26.39
#